data_AF-A0A2S5CKQ7-F1
#
_entry.id   AF-A0A2S5CKQ7-F1
#
_cell.length_a   1.000
_cell.length_b   1.000
_cell.length_c   1.000
_cell.angle_alpha   90.00
_cell.angle_beta   90.00
_cell.angle_gamma   90.00
#
_symmetry.space_group_name_H-M   'P 1'
#
loop_
_entity.id
_entity.type
_entity.pdbx_description
1 polymer ?
#
loop_
_entity_poly.entity_id
_entity_poly.type
_entity_poly.pdbx_seq_one_letter_code
_entity_poly.pdbx_strand_id
1 'polypeptide(L)'
;MNLKIIEKHFGSYLEKYWQLSDIAPFLFVYIELLLLFKNELSQVELNVVLERQKQLRGEEFADDGFDELMNLSRKEVDRDIGNNTSTTRKGMLNRLLFCALLDTEENDFFYLTEPVFEFVRKMEISPDQLKRILESAFVGLKI
;
A
#
# COMPACT_ATOMS: atom_id res chain seq x y z
N MET A 1 7.38 7.53 -19.06
CA MET A 1 6.25 6.63 -19.44
C MET A 1 4.95 7.19 -18.87
N ASN A 2 3.77 6.95 -19.45
CA ASN A 2 2.51 7.46 -18.88
C ASN A 2 1.83 6.40 -17.98
N LEU A 3 0.99 6.84 -17.05
CA LEU A 3 0.34 5.97 -16.07
C LEU A 3 -0.54 4.88 -16.72
N LYS A 4 -1.22 5.20 -17.83
CA LYS A 4 -2.07 4.24 -18.56
C LYS A 4 -1.29 3.05 -19.11
N ILE A 5 -0.05 3.27 -19.54
CA ILE A 5 0.82 2.18 -20.01
C ILE A 5 1.19 1.28 -18.83
N ILE A 6 1.58 1.87 -17.70
CA ILE A 6 1.92 1.12 -16.47
C ILE A 6 0.73 0.27 -16.03
N GLU A 7 -0.46 0.86 -15.95
CA GLU A 7 -1.71 0.19 -15.57
C GLU A 7 -2.03 -1.01 -16.48
N LYS A 8 -1.88 -0.84 -17.80
CA LYS A 8 -2.09 -1.92 -18.77
C LYS A 8 -1.08 -3.07 -18.60
N HIS A 9 0.21 -2.75 -18.46
CA HIS A 9 1.25 -3.77 -18.31
C HIS A 9 1.10 -4.53 -16.99
N PHE A 10 0.85 -3.80 -15.90
CA PHE A 10 0.64 -4.39 -14.59
C PHE A 10 -0.62 -5.28 -14.57
N GLY A 11 -1.73 -4.82 -15.15
CA GLY A 11 -2.94 -5.64 -15.29
C GLY A 11 -2.68 -6.95 -16.02
N SER A 12 -1.99 -6.91 -17.17
CA SER A 12 -1.64 -8.13 -17.92
C SER A 12 -0.69 -9.06 -17.17
N TYR A 13 0.20 -8.50 -16.32
CA TYR A 13 1.05 -9.30 -15.45
C TYR A 13 0.22 -10.02 -14.39
N LEU A 14 -0.67 -9.31 -13.69
CA LEU A 14 -1.51 -9.89 -12.65
C LEU A 14 -2.36 -11.05 -13.18
N GLU A 15 -2.98 -10.88 -14.36
CA GLU A 15 -3.77 -11.93 -15.03
C GLU A 15 -2.99 -13.24 -15.28
N LYS A 16 -1.66 -13.15 -15.46
CA LYS A 16 -0.82 -14.29 -15.86
C LYS A 16 -0.07 -14.93 -14.70
N TYR A 17 0.35 -14.12 -13.73
CA TYR A 17 1.37 -14.53 -12.77
C TYR A 17 0.92 -14.42 -11.32
N TRP A 18 -0.10 -13.61 -11.02
CA TRP A 18 -0.49 -13.39 -9.63
C TRP A 18 -1.45 -14.48 -9.13
N GLN A 19 -1.17 -14.99 -7.94
CA GLN A 19 -2.03 -15.94 -7.24
C GLN A 19 -2.76 -15.19 -6.13
N LEU A 20 -4.08 -15.38 -6.06
CA LEU A 20 -4.96 -14.73 -5.07
C LEU A 20 -4.54 -14.95 -3.62
N SER A 21 -3.67 -15.90 -3.30
CA SER A 21 -3.23 -16.17 -1.92
C SER A 21 -2.00 -15.36 -1.48
N ASP A 22 -1.27 -14.72 -2.39
CA ASP A 22 -0.04 -14.00 -2.05
C ASP A 22 -0.22 -12.48 -2.18
N ILE A 23 -0.51 -11.82 -1.05
CA ILE A 23 -0.69 -10.36 -1.00
C ILE A 23 0.58 -9.60 -0.66
N ALA A 24 1.67 -10.28 -0.28
CA ALA A 24 2.88 -9.61 0.20
C ALA A 24 3.44 -8.59 -0.81
N PRO A 25 3.46 -8.85 -2.14
CA PRO A 25 3.86 -7.86 -3.12
C PRO A 25 3.02 -6.58 -3.08
N PHE A 26 1.71 -6.67 -2.85
CA PHE A 26 0.85 -5.49 -2.73
C PHE A 26 1.14 -4.71 -1.47
N LEU A 27 1.31 -5.40 -0.33
CA LEU A 27 1.67 -4.75 0.93
C LEU A 27 3.00 -4.00 0.80
N PHE A 28 4.00 -4.59 0.14
CA PHE A 28 5.24 -3.90 -0.18
C PHE A 28 5.03 -2.65 -1.03
N VAL A 29 4.19 -2.72 -2.06
CA VAL A 29 3.86 -1.54 -2.87
C VAL A 29 3.25 -0.43 -2.00
N TYR A 30 2.29 -0.76 -1.13
CA TYR A 30 1.67 0.24 -0.26
C TYR A 30 2.64 0.86 0.73
N ILE A 31 3.50 0.06 1.34
CA ILE A 31 4.58 0.53 2.22
C ILE A 31 5.49 1.50 1.46
N GLU A 32 5.98 1.12 0.28
CA GLU A 32 6.87 1.98 -0.52
C GLU A 32 6.18 3.28 -0.94
N LEU A 33 4.91 3.23 -1.35
CA LEU A 33 4.12 4.42 -1.64
C LEU A 33 3.97 5.31 -0.40
N LEU A 34 3.73 4.73 0.78
CA LEU A 34 3.57 5.45 2.04
C LEU A 34 4.88 6.12 2.47
N LEU A 35 6.02 5.44 2.27
CA LEU A 35 7.35 5.95 2.60
C LEU A 35 7.78 7.15 1.73
N LEU A 36 7.17 7.35 0.55
CA LEU A 36 7.33 8.61 -0.20
C LEU A 36 6.84 9.82 0.59
N PHE A 37 5.91 9.63 1.53
CA PHE A 37 5.31 10.64 2.38
C PHE A 37 5.71 10.51 3.85
N LYS A 38 6.85 9.88 4.15
CA LYS A 38 7.33 9.63 5.52
C LYS A 38 7.36 10.87 6.44
N ASN A 39 7.50 12.06 5.87
CA ASN A 39 7.53 13.32 6.63
C ASN A 39 6.13 13.76 7.12
N GLU A 40 5.07 13.14 6.60
CA GLU A 40 3.67 13.35 7.01
C GLU A 40 3.19 12.28 7.99
N LEU A 41 4.03 11.29 8.29
CA LEU A 41 3.78 10.27 9.29
C LEU A 41 4.30 10.74 10.66
N SER A 42 3.58 10.37 11.70
CA SER A 42 4.13 10.39 13.05
C SER A 42 5.29 9.40 13.18
N GLN A 43 6.14 9.60 14.18
CA GLN A 43 7.26 8.69 14.44
C GLN A 43 6.79 7.25 14.71
N VAL A 44 5.64 7.08 15.37
CA VAL A 44 5.06 5.77 15.67
C VAL A 44 4.62 5.08 14.39
N GLU A 45 3.86 5.77 13.53
CA GLU A 45 3.43 5.25 12.23
C GLU A 45 4.62 4.81 11.37
N LEU A 46 5.64 5.67 11.27
CA LEU A 46 6.83 5.36 10.50
C LEU A 46 7.54 4.11 11.05
N ASN A 47 7.71 4.00 12.36
CA ASN A 47 8.36 2.83 12.97
C ASN A 47 7.59 1.54 12.66
N VAL A 48 6.28 1.52 12.88
CA VAL A 48 5.44 0.34 12.63
C VAL A 48 5.50 -0.07 11.15
N VAL A 49 5.44 0.90 10.23
CA VAL A 49 5.54 0.63 8.79
C VAL A 49 6.89 0.01 8.41
N LEU A 50 7.98 0.48 9.01
CA LEU A 50 9.31 -0.10 8.78
C LEU A 50 9.45 -1.50 9.36
N GLU A 51 8.90 -1.77 10.55
CA GLU A 51 8.88 -3.13 11.12
C GLU A 51 8.01 -4.09 10.29
N ARG A 52 6.85 -3.62 9.79
CA ARG A 52 6.05 -4.39 8.84
C ARG A 52 6.82 -4.70 7.55
N GLN A 53 7.63 -3.76 7.06
CA GLN A 53 8.50 -4.03 5.91
C GLN A 53 9.51 -5.16 6.18
N LYS A 54 10.13 -5.17 7.37
CA LYS A 54 11.04 -6.25 7.80
C LYS A 54 10.32 -7.59 7.87
N GLN A 55 9.14 -7.62 8.50
CA GLN A 55 8.31 -8.81 8.61
C GLN A 55 8.02 -9.43 7.23
N LEU A 56 7.61 -8.62 6.25
CA LEU A 56 7.34 -9.08 4.89
C LEU A 56 8.59 -9.59 4.16
N ARG A 57 9.80 -9.17 4.58
CA ARG A 57 11.09 -9.68 4.07
C ARG A 57 11.58 -10.93 4.82
N GLY A 58 10.87 -11.37 5.86
CA GLY A 58 11.32 -12.46 6.73
C GLY A 58 12.51 -12.07 7.62
N GLU A 59 12.71 -10.78 7.87
CA GLU A 59 13.73 -10.26 8.78
C GLU A 59 13.20 -10.29 10.23
N GLU A 60 14.10 -10.18 11.21
CA GLU A 60 13.72 -9.97 12.62
C GLU A 60 13.06 -8.59 12.77
N PHE A 61 11.88 -8.56 13.40
CA PHE A 61 11.06 -7.35 13.54
C PHE A 61 10.46 -7.25 14.94
N ALA A 62 10.14 -6.01 15.34
CA ALA A 62 9.38 -5.73 16.56
C ALA A 62 7.90 -5.49 16.21
N ASP A 63 6.99 -6.11 16.95
CA ASP A 63 5.55 -6.01 16.71
C ASP A 63 4.87 -4.92 17.58
N ASP A 64 5.67 -4.03 18.16
CA ASP A 64 5.19 -3.03 19.10
C ASP A 64 4.26 -2.02 18.43
N GLY A 65 2.98 -2.05 18.82
CA GLY A 65 1.96 -1.11 18.36
C GLY A 65 1.38 -1.42 16.97
N PHE A 66 1.69 -2.57 16.37
CA PHE A 66 1.09 -2.98 15.10
C PHE A 66 -0.43 -3.13 15.20
N ASP A 67 -0.91 -3.97 16.12
CA ASP A 67 -2.35 -4.20 16.33
C ASP A 67 -3.11 -2.92 16.65
N GLU A 68 -2.52 -2.06 17.50
CA GLU A 68 -3.12 -0.78 17.86
C GLU A 68 -3.23 0.13 16.65
N LEU A 69 -2.14 0.28 15.89
CA LEU A 69 -2.12 1.16 14.73
C LEU A 69 -3.00 0.65 13.60
N MET A 70 -3.03 -0.66 13.37
CA MET A 70 -3.91 -1.29 12.39
C MET A 70 -5.38 -0.96 12.75
N ASN A 71 -5.79 -1.24 13.99
CA ASN A 71 -7.15 -0.97 14.46
C ASN A 71 -7.52 0.52 14.39
N LEU A 72 -6.59 1.42 14.72
CA LEU A 72 -6.80 2.86 14.60
C LEU A 72 -6.97 3.28 13.14
N SER A 73 -6.10 2.81 12.24
CA SER A 73 -6.16 3.13 10.81
C SER A 73 -7.47 2.64 10.17
N ARG A 74 -7.95 1.43 10.52
CA ARG A 74 -9.26 0.91 10.08
C ARG A 74 -10.41 1.81 10.52
N LYS A 75 -10.45 2.20 11.81
CA LYS A 75 -11.48 3.12 12.33
C LYS A 75 -11.46 4.48 11.63
N GLU A 76 -10.28 5.00 11.32
CA GLU A 76 -10.13 6.26 10.60
C GLU A 76 -10.65 6.16 9.16
N VAL A 77 -10.37 5.05 8.47
CA VAL A 77 -10.91 4.77 7.12
C VAL A 77 -12.44 4.68 7.15
N ASP A 78 -13.01 3.93 8.09
CA ASP A 78 -14.47 3.81 8.25
C ASP A 78 -15.12 5.18 8.49
N ARG A 79 -14.49 6.02 9.31
CA ARG A 79 -14.95 7.39 9.58
C ARG A 79 -14.86 8.26 8.33
N ASP A 80 -13.77 8.17 7.57
CA ASP A 80 -13.59 8.94 6.35
C ASP A 80 -14.59 8.56 5.26
N ILE A 81 -14.98 7.29 5.17
CA ILE A 81 -16.07 6.82 4.31
C ILE A 81 -17.40 7.42 4.80
N GLY A 82 -17.70 7.32 6.09
CA GLY A 82 -18.93 7.87 6.67
C GLY A 82 -19.07 9.39 6.48
N ASN A 83 -17.95 10.11 6.46
CA ASN A 83 -17.90 11.57 6.29
C ASN A 83 -17.67 12.04 4.85
N ASN A 84 -17.53 11.13 3.88
CA ASN A 84 -17.15 11.44 2.49
C ASN A 84 -15.81 12.21 2.35
N THR A 85 -14.87 11.99 3.27
CA THR A 85 -13.52 12.62 3.29
C THR A 85 -12.42 11.69 2.78
N SER A 86 -12.76 10.49 2.34
CA SER A 86 -11.83 9.44 1.86
C SER A 86 -10.92 9.83 0.69
N THR A 87 -11.24 10.94 0.01
CA THR A 87 -10.47 11.47 -1.13
C THR A 87 -9.58 12.68 -0.77
N THR A 88 -9.65 13.16 0.47
CA THR A 88 -8.74 14.21 0.97
C THR A 88 -7.33 13.65 1.13
N ARG A 89 -6.29 14.50 1.11
CA ARG A 89 -4.90 14.04 1.31
C ARG A 89 -4.73 13.23 2.60
N LYS A 90 -5.30 13.72 3.71
CA LYS A 90 -5.25 13.03 5.00
C LYS A 90 -6.00 11.68 4.94
N GLY A 91 -7.20 11.66 4.36
CA GLY A 91 -7.95 10.41 4.20
C GLY A 91 -7.24 9.40 3.30
N MET A 92 -6.56 9.87 2.25
CA MET A 92 -5.72 9.02 1.39
C MET A 92 -4.50 8.47 2.13
N LEU A 93 -3.83 9.27 2.97
CA LEU A 93 -2.72 8.79 3.80
C LEU A 93 -3.20 7.75 4.82
N ASN A 94 -4.33 7.98 5.49
CA ASN A 94 -4.93 7.01 6.42
C ASN A 94 -5.29 5.70 5.73
N ARG A 95 -5.91 5.77 4.54
CA ARG A 95 -6.22 4.59 3.73
C ARG A 95 -4.96 3.85 3.30
N LEU A 96 -3.92 4.58 2.89
CA LEU A 96 -2.65 3.98 2.47
C LEU A 96 -1.94 3.30 3.65
N LEU A 97 -1.97 3.91 4.84
CA LEU A 97 -1.49 3.30 6.07
C LEU A 97 -2.25 2.01 6.40
N PHE A 98 -3.59 2.05 6.35
CA PHE A 98 -4.41 0.85 6.54
C PHE A 98 -4.04 -0.26 5.55
N CYS A 99 -3.93 0.06 4.24
CA CYS A 99 -3.51 -0.90 3.22
C CYS A 99 -2.11 -1.47 3.46
N ALA A 100 -1.17 -0.68 3.99
CA ALA A 100 0.19 -1.12 4.29
C ALA A 100 0.26 -2.07 5.50
N LEU A 101 -0.72 -1.98 6.41
CA LEU A 101 -0.80 -2.78 7.64
C LEU A 101 -1.80 -3.94 7.56
N LEU A 102 -2.46 -4.15 6.42
CA LEU A 102 -3.39 -5.26 6.23
C LEU A 102 -2.72 -6.59 6.59
N ASP A 103 -3.43 -7.38 7.40
CA ASP A 103 -3.00 -8.73 7.75
C ASP A 103 -3.28 -9.68 6.58
N THR A 104 -2.38 -10.62 6.36
CA THR A 104 -2.42 -11.63 5.30
C THR A 104 -3.56 -12.63 5.45
N GLU A 105 -4.18 -12.71 6.63
CA GLU A 105 -5.30 -13.61 6.91
C GLU A 105 -6.68 -12.97 6.68
N GLU A 106 -6.76 -11.64 6.56
CA GLU A 106 -8.02 -10.96 6.27
C GLU A 106 -8.34 -11.03 4.77
N ASN A 107 -9.48 -11.63 4.42
CA ASN A 107 -10.00 -11.77 3.05
C ASN A 107 -10.45 -10.42 2.41
N ASP A 108 -9.85 -9.31 2.81
CA ASP A 108 -10.13 -7.95 2.34
C ASP A 108 -9.43 -7.68 0.97
N PHE A 109 -9.36 -8.70 0.11
CA PHE A 109 -8.71 -8.70 -1.21
C PHE A 109 -9.26 -7.66 -2.19
N PHE A 110 -10.50 -7.20 -1.98
CA PHE A 110 -11.16 -6.20 -2.83
C PHE A 110 -10.45 -4.83 -2.80
N TYR A 111 -9.50 -4.62 -1.87
CA TYR A 111 -8.79 -3.36 -1.68
C TYR A 111 -7.36 -3.30 -2.27
N LEU A 112 -6.89 -4.28 -3.04
CA LEU A 112 -5.45 -4.38 -3.35
C LEU A 112 -5.00 -3.85 -4.73
N THR A 113 -5.85 -3.81 -5.76
CA THR A 113 -5.43 -3.38 -7.12
C THR A 113 -5.93 -2.00 -7.52
N GLU A 114 -7.23 -1.74 -7.37
CA GLU A 114 -7.81 -0.43 -7.65
C GLU A 114 -7.21 0.70 -6.80
N PRO A 115 -6.92 0.50 -5.49
CA PRO A 115 -6.41 1.59 -4.67
C PRO A 115 -5.00 2.05 -5.04
N VAL A 116 -4.13 1.18 -5.59
CA VAL A 116 -2.76 1.57 -5.98
C VAL A 116 -2.77 2.75 -6.97
N PHE A 117 -3.55 2.63 -8.05
CA PHE A 117 -3.63 3.69 -9.07
C PHE A 117 -4.47 4.88 -8.63
N GLU A 118 -5.38 4.71 -7.67
CA GLU A 118 -6.08 5.81 -7.02
C GLU A 118 -5.12 6.65 -6.18
N PHE A 119 -4.32 6.01 -5.32
CA PHE A 119 -3.29 6.67 -4.51
C PHE A 119 -2.30 7.44 -5.39
N VAL A 120 -1.78 6.80 -6.43
CA VAL A 120 -0.83 7.43 -7.35
C VAL A 120 -1.40 8.68 -7.99
N ARG A 121 -2.66 8.65 -8.43
CA ARG A 121 -3.34 9.80 -9.03
C ARG A 121 -3.60 10.91 -8.02
N LYS A 122 -4.12 10.57 -6.84
CA LYS A 122 -4.54 11.56 -5.82
C LYS A 122 -3.38 12.16 -5.05
N MET A 123 -2.31 11.40 -4.87
CA MET A 123 -1.11 11.81 -4.14
C MET A 123 -0.01 12.33 -5.08
N GLU A 124 -0.31 12.47 -6.38
CA GLU A 124 0.56 13.03 -7.42
C GLU A 124 1.91 12.31 -7.54
N ILE A 125 1.90 10.99 -7.38
CA ILE A 125 3.10 10.15 -7.50
C ILE A 125 3.48 10.04 -8.98
N SER A 126 4.74 10.27 -9.30
CA SER A 126 5.19 10.22 -10.69
C SER A 126 5.10 8.80 -11.26
N PRO A 127 4.81 8.64 -12.57
CA PRO A 127 4.80 7.33 -13.21
C PRO A 127 6.12 6.56 -13.05
N ASP A 128 7.26 7.26 -13.06
CA ASP A 128 8.57 6.63 -12.92
C ASP A 128 8.82 6.10 -11.49
N GLN A 129 8.29 6.76 -10.45
CA GLN A 129 8.30 6.23 -9.08
C GLN A 129 7.43 4.99 -8.98
N LEU A 130 6.19 5.04 -9.48
CA LEU A 130 5.30 3.87 -9.46
C LEU A 130 5.93 2.68 -10.18
N LYS A 131 6.51 2.90 -11.37
CA LYS A 131 7.20 1.85 -12.12
C LYS A 131 8.23 1.13 -11.25
N ARG A 132 9.13 1.88 -10.62
CA ARG A 132 10.21 1.31 -9.79
C ARG A 132 9.65 0.49 -8.62
N ILE A 133 8.62 1.01 -7.96
CA ILE A 133 7.95 0.35 -6.83
C ILE A 133 7.35 -0.98 -7.29
N LEU A 134 6.58 -0.98 -8.38
CA LEU A 134 5.95 -2.20 -8.91
C LEU A 134 7.00 -3.24 -9.33
N GLU A 135 8.05 -2.83 -10.06
CA GLU A 135 9.12 -3.75 -10.50
C GLU A 135 9.94 -4.30 -9.33
N SER A 136 10.06 -3.56 -8.22
CA SER A 136 10.74 -4.05 -7.01
C SER A 136 9.92 -5.07 -6.23
N ALA A 137 8.59 -4.94 -6.24
CA ALA A 137 7.70 -5.78 -5.43
C ALA A 137 7.25 -7.05 -6.18
N PHE A 138 7.06 -6.98 -7.49
CA PHE A 138 6.55 -8.09 -8.29
C PHE A 138 7.65 -8.78 -9.10
N VAL A 139 8.09 -9.95 -8.63
CA VAL A 139 9.17 -10.73 -9.24
C VAL A 139 8.88 -11.04 -10.71
N GLY A 140 9.73 -10.56 -11.62
CA GLY A 140 9.62 -10.81 -13.05
C GLY A 140 8.76 -9.81 -13.81
N LEU A 141 8.12 -8.86 -13.15
CA LEU A 141 7.47 -7.72 -13.79
C LEU A 141 8.51 -6.81 -14.46
N LYS A 142 8.28 -6.44 -15.72
CA LYS A 142 9.08 -5.46 -16.47
C LYS A 142 8.12 -4.58 -17.28
N ILE A 143 8.13 -3.28 -17.01
CA ILE A 143 7.20 -2.30 -17.58
C ILE A 143 7.93 -1.37 -18.56
#